data_AF-A0AAW6TTC7-F1
#
_entry.id   AF-A0AAW6TTC7-F1
#
_cell.length_a   1.000
_cell.length_b   1.000
_cell.length_c   1.000
_cell.angle_alpha   90.00
_cell.angle_beta   90.00
_cell.angle_gamma   90.00
#
_symmetry.space_group_name_H-M   'P 1'
#
loop_
_entity.id
_entity.type
_entity.pdbx_description
1 polymer ?
#
loop_
_entity_poly.entity_id
_entity_poly.type
_entity_poly.pdbx_seq_one_letter_code
_entity_poly.pdbx_strand_id
1 'polypeptide(L)' 'MNAACEANSPPDMVRLFETKAGWNQHGGPELFTFDNHDPRGGCVLLNDGTVKFIRTEEELHALRWE' A
#
# COMPACT_ATOMS: atom_id res chain seq x y z
N MET A 1 12.28 1.05 1.76
CA MET A 1 11.25 1.94 2.30
C MET A 1 10.67 2.67 1.10
N ASN A 2 9.35 2.91 1.02
CA ASN A 2 8.84 3.89 0.04
C ASN A 2 9.70 5.15 0.20
N ALA A 3 10.37 5.58 -0.87
CA ALA A 3 11.34 6.68 -0.80
C ALA A 3 10.68 8.00 -0.37
N ALA A 4 9.36 8.13 -0.56
CA ALA A 4 8.58 9.26 -0.09
C ALA A 4 8.15 9.13 1.40
N CYS A 5 8.18 7.92 1.97
CA CYS A 5 7.72 7.64 3.33
C CYS A 5 8.91 7.52 4.30
N GLU A 6 9.23 8.61 4.99
CA GLU A 6 10.23 8.67 6.06
C GLU A 6 9.61 8.38 7.45
N ALA A 7 10.46 8.24 8.47
CA ALA A 7 10.01 7.94 9.84
C ALA A 7 9.09 9.02 10.43
N ASN A 8 9.18 10.25 9.95
CA ASN A 8 8.37 11.41 10.35
C ASN A 8 7.29 11.79 9.32
N SER A 9 7.12 11.02 8.24
CA SER A 9 6.04 11.22 7.28
C SER A 9 4.66 11.06 7.94
N PRO A 10 3.58 11.59 7.32
CA PRO A 10 2.23 11.46 7.84
C PRO A 10 1.87 10.01 8.20
N PRO A 11 1.13 9.77 9.29
CA PRO A 11 0.81 8.42 9.77
C PRO A 11 0.01 7.59 8.76
N ASP A 12 -0.79 8.25 7.91
CA ASP A 12 -1.63 7.67 6.87
C ASP A 12 -0.91 7.45 5.53
N MET A 13 0.40 7.72 5.47
CA MET A 13 1.20 7.53 4.26
C MET A 13 1.51 6.06 4.00
N VAL A 14 1.47 5.65 2.73
CA VAL A 14 1.78 4.28 2.30
C VAL A 14 3.27 3.99 2.48
N ARG A 15 3.57 2.99 3.32
CA ARG A 15 4.93 2.55 3.63
C ARG A 15 5.34 1.29 2.87
N LEU A 16 4.48 0.27 2.88
CA LEU A 16 4.61 -0.97 2.11
C LEU A 16 3.26 -1.35 1.50
N PHE A 17 3.27 -2.13 0.42
CA PHE A 17 2.06 -2.62 -0.21
C PHE A 17 2.29 -3.96 -0.90
N GLU A 18 1.23 -4.74 -1.12
CA GLU A 18 1.32 -6.01 -1.82
C GLU A 18 1.41 -5.85 -3.33
N THR A 19 2.36 -6.59 -3.90
CA THR A 19 2.51 -6.84 -5.34
C THR A 19 2.41 -8.34 -5.56
N LYS A 20 2.47 -8.77 -6.82
CA LYS A 20 2.43 -10.20 -7.17
C LYS A 20 3.53 -11.04 -6.48
N ALA A 21 4.67 -10.42 -6.14
CA ALA A 21 5.79 -11.09 -5.47
C ALA A 21 5.74 -10.96 -3.93
N GLY A 22 4.66 -10.42 -3.36
CA GLY A 22 4.53 -10.11 -1.93
C GLY A 22 4.76 -8.62 -1.64
N TRP A 23 5.22 -8.32 -0.43
CA TRP A 23 5.40 -6.94 0.03
C TRP A 23 6.47 -6.19 -0.75
N ASN A 24 6.14 -4.96 -1.14
CA ASN A 24 6.98 -4.05 -1.89
C ASN A 24 7.00 -2.67 -1.22
N GLN A 25 8.04 -1.91 -1.56
CA GLN A 25 8.35 -0.61 -0.97
C GLN A 25 8.81 0.40 -2.03
N HIS A 26 8.66 0.10 -3.32
CA HIS A 26 9.17 0.92 -4.42
C HIS A 26 8.10 1.10 -5.50
N GLY A 27 7.99 2.30 -6.07
CA GLY A 27 6.89 2.62 -6.98
C GLY A 27 5.60 2.96 -6.24
N GLY A 28 4.49 2.96 -6.96
CA GLY A 28 3.21 3.42 -6.46
C GLY A 28 2.06 2.43 -6.69
N PRO A 29 0.82 2.94 -6.75
CA PRO A 29 -0.38 2.10 -6.87
C PRO A 29 -0.38 1.26 -8.15
N GLU A 30 0.33 1.67 -9.21
CA GLU A 30 0.43 0.94 -10.48
C GLU A 30 1.07 -0.45 -10.36
N LEU A 31 1.80 -0.72 -9.28
CA LEU A 31 2.41 -2.02 -9.00
C LEU A 31 1.57 -2.89 -8.04
N PHE A 32 0.53 -2.33 -7.43
CA PHE A 32 -0.32 -3.03 -6.48
C PHE A 32 -1.04 -4.19 -7.14
N THR A 33 -1.23 -5.29 -6.41
CA THR A 33 -2.05 -6.41 -6.87
C THR A 33 -3.22 -6.68 -5.95
N PHE A 34 -4.38 -6.94 -6.56
CA PHE A 34 -5.58 -7.38 -5.86
C PHE A 34 -5.73 -8.90 -5.88
N ASP A 35 -4.82 -9.63 -6.52
CA ASP A 35 -5.05 -11.03 -6.92
C ASP A 35 -4.38 -12.04 -5.97
N ASN A 36 -3.72 -11.57 -4.91
CA ASN A 36 -3.06 -12.44 -3.92
C ASN A 36 -4.05 -13.13 -2.96
N HIS A 37 -5.30 -12.66 -2.89
CA HIS A 37 -6.29 -13.08 -1.90
C HIS A 37 -7.63 -13.45 -2.54
N ASP A 38 -8.38 -14.31 -1.86
CA ASP A 38 -9.78 -14.63 -2.14
C ASP A 38 -10.62 -14.46 -0.85
N PRO A 39 -11.51 -13.46 -0.73
CA PRO A 39 -11.94 -12.54 -1.78
C PRO A 39 -10.86 -11.55 -2.24
N ARG A 40 -10.97 -11.14 -3.51
CA ARG A 40 -10.02 -10.26 -4.20
C ARG A 40 -9.73 -8.98 -3.40
N GLY A 41 -8.45 -8.64 -3.28
CA GLY A 41 -7.94 -7.48 -2.58
C GLY A 41 -6.44 -7.61 -2.27
N GLY A 42 -5.90 -6.66 -1.52
CA GLY A 42 -4.51 -6.69 -1.08
C GLY A 42 -4.24 -5.78 0.10
N CYS A 43 -3.09 -5.95 0.74
CA CYS A 43 -2.71 -5.24 1.95
C CYS A 43 -1.81 -4.04 1.64
N VAL A 44 -2.04 -2.96 2.37
CA VAL A 44 -1.17 -1.79 2.45
C VAL A 44 -0.81 -1.55 3.91
N LEU A 45 0.47 -1.38 4.19
CA LEU A 45 0.99 -0.94 5.48
C LEU A 45 1.17 0.57 5.45
N LEU A 46 0.55 1.26 6.40
CA LEU A 46 0.71 2.70 6.60
C LEU A 46 1.90 3.00 7.52
N ASN A 47 2.34 4.26 7.55
CA ASN A 47 3.50 4.67 8.33
C ASN A 47 3.31 4.48 9.85
N ASP A 48 2.07 4.60 10.33
CA ASP A 48 1.72 4.35 11.75
C ASP A 48 1.74 2.85 12.15
N GLY A 49 1.99 1.96 11.20
CA GLY A 49 1.99 0.51 11.42
C GLY A 49 0.64 -0.17 11.19
N THR A 50 -0.41 0.58 10.85
CA THR A 50 -1.72 0.03 10.49
C THR A 50 -1.64 -0.70 9.16
N VAL A 51 -2.21 -1.91 9.09
CA VAL A 51 -2.43 -2.63 7.82
C VAL A 51 -3.88 -2.43 7.38
N LYS A 52 -4.09 -1.92 6.17
CA LYS A 52 -5.40 -1.80 5.51
C LYS A 52 -5.53 -2.83 4.40
N PHE A 53 -6.71 -3.45 4.29
CA PHE A 53 -7.04 -4.33 3.17
C PHE A 53 -7.87 -3.55 2.15
N ILE A 54 -7.31 -3.38 0.95
CA ILE A 54 -7.83 -2.59 -0.16
C ILE A 54 -8.53 -3.52 -1.15
N ARG A 55 -9.75 -3.17 -1.56
CA ARG A 55 -10.61 -3.98 -2.43
C ARG A 55 -10.86 -3.36 -3.79
N THR A 56 -10.73 -2.04 -3.91
CA THR A 56 -11.01 -1.34 -5.17
C THR A 56 -9.91 -0.37 -5.56
N GLU A 57 -9.88 -0.01 -6.85
CA GLU A 57 -8.97 1.01 -7.38
C GLU A 57 -9.24 2.38 -6.72
N GLU A 58 -10.50 2.73 -6.47
CA GLU A 58 -10.86 3.98 -5.80
C GLU A 58 -10.29 4.04 -4.38
N GLU A 59 -10.37 2.95 -3.62
CA GLU A 59 -9.76 2.86 -2.28
C GLU A 59 -8.23 2.99 -2.35
N LEU A 60 -7.59 2.37 -3.36
CA LEU A 60 -6.14 2.39 -3.57
C LEU A 60 -5.63 3.80 -3.90
N HIS A 61 -6.31 4.48 -4.83
CA HIS A 61 -5.94 5.82 -5.30
C HIS A 61 -6.31 6.93 -4.32
N ALA A 62 -7.18 6.67 -3.33
CA ALA A 62 -7.47 7.60 -2.24
C ALA A 62 -6.39 7.62 -1.15
N LEU A 63 -5.42 6.68 -1.17
CA LEU A 63 -4.33 6.65 -0.19
C LEU A 63 -3.27 7.74 -0.48
N ARG A 64 -2.52 8.11 0.57
CA ARG A 64 -1.40 9.04 0.46
C ARG A 64 -0.13 8.30 0.06
N TRP A 65 0.28 8.42 -1.19
CA TRP A 65 1.49 7.80 -1.74
C TRP A 65 2.74 8.69 -1.66
N GLU A 66 2.52 10.01 -1.67
CA GLU A 66 3.52 11.10 -1.57
C GLU A 66 3.06 12.16 -0.55
#